data_AF-A0A090RRJ7-F1
#
_entry.id   AF-A0A090RRJ7-F1
#
_cell.length_a   1.000
_cell.length_b   1.000
_cell.length_c   1.000
_cell.angle_alpha   90.00
_cell.angle_beta   90.00
_cell.angle_gamma   90.00
#
_symmetry.space_group_name_H-M   'P 1'
#
loop_
_entity.id
_entity.type
_entity.pdbx_description
1 polymer ?
#
loop_
_entity_poly.entity_id
_entity_poly.type
_entity_poly.pdbx_seq_one_letter_code
_entity_poly.pdbx_strand_id
1 'polypeptide(L)'
;MDQGKGGKYFIYNKSYEGEVPVGYIPIETEGYQHWLLLRIVGQKADVTANIAKLKKTMKLYPYGTQAKTEFINLTDRQYNTVHAMNEKFFDEINTLIQYEPTEIWNQEWIALAQDLGIEKGKAFAPDERMKSVLVEAAKIATAEARSTYFYPEENMKVYDDRHWFTPLLSGHEFKDEHGVISVDERATFHFMATGITPDMVTNTVGKGSAYLLATRDASDDLLDGGEHYTVTLPKDVPVANFWSFMVYDNQTRSMLETDQKSAGVDGLSDKVRKNADGSVTIHFGPEAPKAGKETGTNNARQGIQRYFQSLWSNGGLV
;
A
#
# COMPACT_ATOMS: atom_id res chain seq x y z
N MET A 1 12.07 14.34 12.30
CA MET A 1 11.52 13.72 13.53
C MET A 1 12.61 12.88 14.20
N ASP A 2 12.40 12.38 15.43
CA ASP A 2 13.37 11.92 16.46
C ASP A 2 14.63 11.09 16.09
N GLN A 3 14.87 10.78 14.82
CA GLN A 3 16.03 10.06 14.30
C GLN A 3 16.19 8.66 14.92
N GLY A 4 15.08 8.02 15.30
CA GLY A 4 15.08 6.72 15.96
C GLY A 4 15.47 6.76 17.44
N LYS A 5 15.66 7.96 18.02
CA LYS A 5 15.96 8.14 19.45
C LYS A 5 14.71 8.05 20.32
N GLY A 6 13.53 8.07 19.70
CA GLY A 6 12.24 8.15 20.37
C GLY A 6 11.94 9.55 20.90
N GLY A 7 10.67 9.81 21.17
CA GLY A 7 10.20 11.10 21.65
C GLY A 7 8.80 11.03 22.23
N LYS A 8 8.42 12.08 22.97
CA LYS A 8 7.03 12.32 23.37
C LYS A 8 6.42 13.25 22.34
N TYR A 9 5.39 12.80 21.65
CA TYR A 9 4.70 13.59 20.64
C TYR A 9 3.35 14.03 21.19
N PHE A 10 3.03 15.31 21.06
CA PHE A 10 1.72 15.85 21.39
C PHE A 10 1.03 16.19 20.08
N ILE A 11 0.10 15.31 19.68
CA ILE A 11 -0.68 15.48 18.46
C ILE A 11 -1.98 16.19 18.84
N TYR A 12 -2.26 17.33 18.23
CA TYR A 12 -3.42 18.15 18.54
C TYR A 12 -3.96 18.82 17.27
N ASN A 13 -5.27 18.98 17.19
CA ASN A 13 -5.89 19.73 16.10
C ASN A 13 -5.63 21.25 16.29
N LYS A 14 -5.54 22.01 15.20
CA LYS A 14 -5.42 23.47 15.20
C LYS A 14 -6.49 24.20 16.03
N SER A 15 -7.63 23.57 16.30
CA SER A 15 -8.68 24.10 17.18
C SER A 15 -8.41 23.92 18.68
N TYR A 16 -7.29 23.30 19.08
CA TYR A 16 -6.93 23.11 20.48
C TYR A 16 -6.45 24.43 21.10
N GLU A 17 -7.17 24.92 22.11
CA GLU A 17 -6.89 26.21 22.77
C GLU A 17 -5.98 26.07 24.01
N GLY A 18 -5.55 24.86 24.34
CA GLY A 18 -4.67 24.62 25.49
C GLY A 18 -3.19 24.80 25.18
N GLU A 19 -2.35 24.72 26.20
CA GLU A 19 -0.89 24.80 26.05
C GLU A 19 -0.29 23.45 25.65
N VAL A 20 0.69 23.50 24.72
CA VAL A 20 1.52 22.33 24.42
C VAL A 20 2.35 21.98 25.66
N PRO A 21 2.28 20.74 26.17
CA PRO A 21 3.00 20.36 27.38
C PRO A 21 4.53 20.42 27.21
N VAL A 22 5.23 20.93 28.22
CA VAL A 22 6.71 20.99 28.23
C VAL A 22 7.31 19.59 28.03
N GLY A 23 8.30 19.49 27.15
CA GLY A 23 9.01 18.25 26.86
C GLY A 23 8.31 17.33 25.85
N TYR A 24 7.24 17.80 25.20
CA TYR A 24 6.63 17.15 24.06
C TYR A 24 7.03 17.85 22.76
N ILE A 25 7.14 17.07 21.68
CA ILE A 25 7.28 17.55 20.31
C ILE A 25 5.86 17.87 19.82
N PRO A 26 5.52 19.14 19.51
CA PRO A 26 4.21 19.50 19.01
C PRO A 26 4.02 18.97 17.58
N ILE A 27 2.86 18.36 17.33
CA ILE A 27 2.39 17.98 16.00
C ILE A 27 0.97 18.54 15.87
N GLU A 28 0.88 19.74 15.30
CA GLU A 28 -0.41 20.35 14.97
C GLU A 28 -1.00 19.70 13.72
N THR A 29 -2.30 19.43 13.73
CA THR A 29 -3.01 18.78 12.63
C THR A 29 -4.24 19.58 12.20
N GLU A 30 -4.59 19.49 10.93
CA GLU A 30 -5.78 20.18 10.40
C GLU A 30 -7.05 19.34 10.56
N GLY A 31 -6.95 18.03 10.42
CA GLY A 31 -8.03 17.06 10.61
C GLY A 31 -8.07 16.42 11.99
N TYR A 32 -9.05 15.57 12.22
CA TYR A 32 -9.28 14.84 13.47
C TYR A 32 -8.81 13.38 13.40
N GLN A 33 -8.86 12.75 12.23
CA GLN A 33 -8.43 11.37 12.05
C GLN A 33 -6.96 11.31 11.65
N HIS A 34 -6.22 10.46 12.35
CA HIS A 34 -4.80 10.25 12.09
C HIS A 34 -4.50 8.77 12.00
N TRP A 35 -3.54 8.46 11.15
CA TRP A 35 -3.02 7.11 10.99
C TRP A 35 -1.51 7.11 11.28
N LEU A 36 -1.09 6.23 12.18
CA LEU A 36 0.31 6.05 12.52
C LEU A 36 0.75 4.65 12.09
N LEU A 37 1.64 4.59 11.10
CA LEU A 37 2.29 3.36 10.69
C LEU A 37 3.70 3.30 11.27
N LEU A 38 4.02 2.21 11.96
CA LEU A 38 5.35 1.94 12.49
C LEU A 38 5.83 0.60 11.98
N ARG A 39 7.06 0.58 11.45
CA ARG A 39 7.75 -0.66 11.06
C ARG A 39 8.91 -0.90 12.01
N ILE A 40 8.91 -2.06 12.68
CA ILE A 40 10.08 -2.52 13.41
C ILE A 40 11.09 -3.05 12.38
N VAL A 41 12.24 -2.39 12.26
CA VAL A 41 13.35 -2.84 11.42
C VAL A 41 14.34 -3.58 12.30
N GLY A 42 14.70 -4.81 11.92
CA GLY A 42 15.63 -5.65 12.68
C GLY A 42 15.84 -7.00 12.02
N GLN A 43 16.71 -7.82 12.60
CA GLN A 43 16.95 -9.17 12.10
C GLN A 43 15.83 -10.14 12.53
N LYS A 44 15.62 -11.19 11.75
CA LYS A 44 14.60 -12.23 12.01
C LYS A 44 14.74 -12.85 13.40
N ALA A 45 15.98 -13.03 13.88
CA ALA A 45 16.26 -13.60 15.21
C ALA A 45 15.73 -12.73 16.37
N ASP A 46 15.57 -11.42 16.15
CA ASP A 46 15.25 -10.45 17.21
C ASP A 46 13.76 -10.06 17.26
N VAL A 47 12.93 -10.56 16.33
CA VAL A 47 11.54 -10.14 16.16
C VAL A 47 10.75 -10.17 17.47
N THR A 48 10.83 -11.28 18.22
CA THR A 48 10.12 -11.42 19.51
C THR A 48 10.59 -10.39 20.54
N ALA A 49 11.91 -10.18 20.66
CA ALA A 49 12.48 -9.22 21.59
C ALA A 49 12.10 -7.78 21.22
N ASN A 50 12.12 -7.45 19.93
CA ASN A 50 11.74 -6.13 19.43
C ASN A 50 10.25 -5.82 19.64
N ILE A 51 9.36 -6.80 19.42
CA ILE A 51 7.92 -6.64 19.72
C ILE A 51 7.72 -6.40 21.22
N ALA A 52 8.39 -7.17 22.09
CA ALA A 52 8.29 -6.97 23.54
C ALA A 52 8.79 -5.57 23.97
N LYS A 53 9.90 -5.11 23.37
CA LYS A 53 10.44 -3.77 23.60
C LYS A 53 9.47 -2.69 23.15
N LEU A 54 8.86 -2.82 21.96
CA LEU A 54 7.85 -1.89 21.46
C LEU A 54 6.67 -1.82 22.44
N LYS A 55 6.09 -2.96 22.82
CA LYS A 55 4.93 -2.99 23.74
C LYS A 55 5.21 -2.35 25.10
N LYS A 56 6.45 -2.49 25.58
CA LYS A 56 6.89 -1.88 26.85
C LYS A 56 7.01 -0.36 26.74
N THR A 57 7.49 0.15 25.61
CA THR A 57 7.94 1.54 25.45
C THR A 57 6.96 2.45 24.72
N MET A 58 6.23 1.92 23.74
CA MET A 58 5.23 2.67 22.98
C MET A 58 4.02 2.97 23.88
N LYS A 59 3.67 4.25 23.95
CA LYS A 59 2.48 4.75 24.64
C LYS A 59 1.73 5.67 23.70
N LEU A 60 0.46 5.35 23.49
CA LEU A 60 -0.54 6.14 22.79
C LEU A 60 -1.79 6.18 23.67
N TYR A 61 -2.19 7.39 24.06
CA TYR A 61 -3.31 7.64 24.96
C TYR A 61 -3.72 9.13 24.87
N PRO A 62 -4.98 9.49 25.16
CA PRO A 62 -5.40 10.88 25.27
C PRO A 62 -4.60 11.61 26.35
N TYR A 63 -4.19 12.85 26.06
CA TYR A 63 -3.46 13.64 27.04
C TYR A 63 -4.31 13.92 28.29
N GLY A 64 -3.68 13.90 29.47
CA GLY A 64 -4.36 14.08 30.77
C GLY A 64 -5.02 12.82 31.33
N THR A 65 -5.05 11.70 30.60
CA THR A 65 -5.58 10.43 31.11
C THR A 65 -4.46 9.47 31.55
N GLN A 66 -4.84 8.40 32.25
CA GLN A 66 -3.90 7.31 32.54
C GLN A 66 -3.35 6.72 31.23
N ALA A 67 -2.03 6.54 31.17
CA ALA A 67 -1.37 5.94 30.02
C ALA A 67 -1.81 4.47 29.86
N LYS A 68 -2.65 4.22 28.86
CA LYS A 68 -3.12 2.89 28.49
C LYS A 68 -3.04 2.73 26.98
N THR A 69 -2.27 1.75 26.53
CA THR A 69 -2.12 1.42 25.11
C THR A 69 -2.47 -0.04 24.92
N GLU A 70 -3.41 -0.28 24.01
CA GLU A 70 -3.87 -1.62 23.68
C GLU A 70 -3.14 -2.12 22.45
N PHE A 71 -2.63 -3.35 22.52
CA PHE A 71 -1.98 -4.01 21.41
C PHE A 71 -2.82 -5.20 20.98
N ILE A 72 -3.37 -5.13 19.77
CA ILE A 72 -4.16 -6.19 19.17
C ILE A 72 -3.25 -6.97 18.22
N ASN A 73 -3.19 -8.30 18.40
CA ASN A 73 -2.53 -9.16 17.42
C ASN A 73 -3.53 -9.55 16.33
N LEU A 74 -3.20 -9.22 15.08
CA LEU A 74 -3.99 -9.57 13.89
C LEU A 74 -3.45 -10.82 13.16
N THR A 75 -2.45 -11.50 13.71
CA THR A 75 -1.94 -12.77 13.15
C THR A 75 -3.08 -13.80 13.15
N ASP A 76 -3.23 -14.50 12.02
CA ASP A 76 -4.26 -15.52 11.78
C ASP A 76 -5.72 -14.99 11.91
N ARG A 77 -5.93 -13.68 11.79
CA ARG A 77 -7.26 -13.05 11.72
C ARG A 77 -7.53 -12.56 10.30
N GLN A 78 -8.70 -12.89 9.78
CA GLN A 78 -9.20 -12.28 8.55
C GLN A 78 -9.61 -10.83 8.83
N TYR A 79 -9.11 -9.91 8.01
CA TYR A 79 -9.39 -8.49 8.09
C TYR A 79 -9.33 -7.90 6.68
N ASN A 80 -10.27 -7.00 6.36
CA ASN A 80 -10.36 -6.35 5.06
C ASN A 80 -10.22 -4.84 5.24
N THR A 81 -9.23 -4.24 4.57
CA THR A 81 -8.97 -2.79 4.56
C THR A 81 -9.32 -2.13 3.24
N VAL A 82 -9.97 -2.85 2.32
CA VAL A 82 -10.33 -2.31 1.02
C VAL A 82 -11.61 -1.50 1.15
N HIS A 83 -11.58 -0.29 0.61
CA HIS A 83 -12.75 0.56 0.41
C HIS A 83 -13.82 -0.12 -0.46
N ALA A 84 -15.08 0.30 -0.26
CA ALA A 84 -16.18 -0.13 -1.09
C ALA A 84 -15.93 0.19 -2.58
N MET A 85 -16.25 -0.78 -3.44
CA MET A 85 -16.19 -0.67 -4.91
C MET A 85 -17.59 -0.68 -5.54
N ASN A 86 -18.55 -0.14 -4.79
CA ASN A 86 -19.95 -0.03 -5.13
C ASN A 86 -20.51 1.25 -4.50
N GLU A 87 -21.82 1.45 -4.55
CA GLU A 87 -22.47 2.68 -4.07
C GLU A 87 -22.19 3.00 -2.58
N LYS A 88 -21.80 2.02 -1.76
CA LYS A 88 -21.39 2.26 -0.36
C LYS A 88 -20.15 3.14 -0.24
N PHE A 89 -19.37 3.31 -1.31
CA PHE A 89 -18.26 4.25 -1.35
C PHE A 89 -18.72 5.67 -0.99
N PHE A 90 -19.92 6.07 -1.43
CA PHE A 90 -20.46 7.39 -1.14
C PHE A 90 -20.85 7.55 0.34
N ASP A 91 -21.20 6.46 1.03
CA ASP A 91 -21.40 6.47 2.49
C ASP A 91 -20.06 6.69 3.22
N GLU A 92 -18.96 6.12 2.72
CA GLU A 92 -17.61 6.34 3.26
C GLU A 92 -17.18 7.80 3.08
N ILE A 93 -17.39 8.38 1.89
CA ILE A 93 -17.12 9.80 1.62
C ILE A 93 -17.98 10.71 2.52
N ASN A 94 -19.28 10.42 2.64
CA ASN A 94 -20.15 11.16 3.55
C ASN A 94 -19.65 11.07 4.99
N THR A 95 -19.26 9.87 5.46
CA THR A 95 -18.72 9.68 6.81
C THR A 95 -17.51 10.59 7.07
N LEU A 96 -16.58 10.69 6.11
CA LEU A 96 -15.42 11.57 6.23
C LEU A 96 -15.80 13.05 6.25
N ILE A 97 -16.69 13.49 5.34
CA ILE A 97 -17.17 14.88 5.29
C ILE A 97 -17.93 15.27 6.56
N GLN A 98 -18.72 14.36 7.13
CA GLN A 98 -19.39 14.60 8.42
C GLN A 98 -18.38 14.74 9.55
N TYR A 99 -17.36 13.89 9.59
CA TYR A 99 -16.40 13.83 10.69
C TYR A 99 -15.38 14.98 10.66
N GLU A 100 -14.69 15.16 9.53
CA GLU A 100 -13.55 16.08 9.41
C GLU A 100 -13.96 17.55 9.23
N PRO A 101 -13.16 18.55 9.66
CA PRO A 101 -13.41 19.96 9.39
C PRO A 101 -13.52 20.24 7.88
N THR A 102 -14.40 21.17 7.48
CA THR A 102 -14.57 21.47 6.04
C THR A 102 -13.29 22.05 5.42
N GLU A 103 -12.48 22.72 6.23
CA GLU A 103 -11.29 23.47 5.83
C GLU A 103 -10.15 22.57 5.35
N ILE A 104 -10.17 21.26 5.64
CA ILE A 104 -9.12 20.34 5.19
C ILE A 104 -9.32 19.89 3.73
N TRP A 105 -10.50 20.16 3.17
CA TRP A 105 -10.88 19.68 1.85
C TRP A 105 -10.72 20.77 0.80
N ASN A 106 -10.35 20.34 -0.41
CA ASN A 106 -10.43 21.20 -1.59
C ASN A 106 -11.91 21.61 -1.81
N GLN A 107 -12.15 22.91 -2.01
CA GLN A 107 -13.51 23.45 -2.10
C GLN A 107 -14.28 22.95 -3.34
N GLU A 108 -13.59 22.66 -4.45
CA GLU A 108 -14.22 22.06 -5.63
C GLU A 108 -14.66 20.62 -5.35
N TRP A 109 -13.88 19.87 -4.56
CA TRP A 109 -14.27 18.50 -4.15
C TRP A 109 -15.49 18.51 -3.25
N ILE A 110 -15.60 19.51 -2.36
CA ILE A 110 -16.79 19.70 -1.53
C ILE A 110 -18.01 20.09 -2.39
N ALA A 111 -17.84 20.95 -3.40
CA ALA A 111 -18.92 21.28 -4.33
C ALA A 111 -19.43 20.04 -5.07
N LEU A 112 -18.52 19.19 -5.58
CA LEU A 112 -18.89 17.92 -6.21
C LEU A 112 -19.64 16.98 -5.25
N ALA A 113 -19.21 16.90 -3.99
CA ALA A 113 -19.91 16.11 -2.97
C ALA A 113 -21.34 16.64 -2.72
N GLN A 114 -21.51 17.97 -2.68
CA GLN A 114 -22.82 18.61 -2.52
C GLN A 114 -23.76 18.32 -3.69
N ASP A 115 -23.25 18.30 -4.93
CA ASP A 115 -24.05 17.94 -6.12
C ASP A 115 -24.58 16.49 -6.05
N LEU A 116 -23.89 15.62 -5.32
CA LEU A 116 -24.33 14.25 -5.03
C LEU A 116 -25.27 14.16 -3.81
N GLY A 117 -25.53 15.28 -3.12
CA GLY A 117 -26.33 15.35 -1.90
C GLY A 117 -25.55 15.06 -0.62
N ILE A 118 -24.21 15.08 -0.66
CA ILE A 118 -23.33 14.89 0.50
C ILE A 118 -22.89 16.25 1.03
N GLU A 119 -23.38 16.62 2.20
CA GLU A 119 -23.08 17.92 2.81
C GLU A 119 -22.91 17.79 4.32
N LYS A 120 -21.87 18.44 4.86
CA LYS A 120 -21.58 18.44 6.30
C LYS A 120 -22.78 18.94 7.11
N GLY A 121 -23.14 18.20 8.15
CA GLY A 121 -24.30 18.48 9.01
C GLY A 121 -25.65 18.00 8.46
N LYS A 122 -25.71 17.42 7.26
CA LYS A 122 -26.93 16.87 6.67
C LYS A 122 -26.85 15.35 6.56
N ALA A 123 -27.99 14.69 6.74
CA ALA A 123 -28.10 13.26 6.47
C ALA A 123 -27.97 13.01 4.96
N PHE A 124 -27.16 12.03 4.59
CA PHE A 124 -27.07 11.57 3.20
C PHE A 124 -28.24 10.62 2.93
N ALA A 125 -29.24 11.12 2.22
CA ALA A 125 -30.48 10.41 1.89
C ALA A 125 -30.84 10.60 0.41
N PRO A 126 -30.07 10.00 -0.52
CA PRO A 126 -30.32 10.16 -1.95
C PRO A 126 -31.70 9.61 -2.32
N ASP A 127 -32.39 10.28 -3.24
CA ASP A 127 -33.63 9.76 -3.82
C ASP A 127 -33.36 8.58 -4.77
N GLU A 128 -34.42 7.94 -5.27
CA GLU A 128 -34.28 6.77 -6.15
C GLU A 128 -33.50 7.06 -7.43
N ARG A 129 -33.62 8.29 -7.97
CA ARG A 129 -32.86 8.70 -9.15
C ARG A 129 -31.37 8.77 -8.81
N MET A 130 -31.00 9.45 -7.73
CA MET A 130 -29.61 9.62 -7.32
C MET A 130 -28.98 8.28 -6.92
N LYS A 131 -29.70 7.41 -6.20
CA LYS A 131 -29.22 6.05 -5.90
C LYS A 131 -28.84 5.29 -7.17
N SER A 132 -29.68 5.34 -8.21
CA SER A 132 -29.37 4.70 -9.50
C SER A 132 -28.13 5.28 -10.16
N VAL A 133 -27.93 6.60 -10.07
CA VAL A 133 -26.73 7.27 -10.59
C VAL A 133 -25.48 6.81 -9.84
N LEU A 134 -25.52 6.77 -8.51
CA LEU A 134 -24.38 6.40 -7.68
C LEU A 134 -23.97 4.93 -7.88
N VAL A 135 -24.93 4.02 -8.05
CA VAL A 135 -24.65 2.60 -8.37
C VAL A 135 -23.92 2.48 -9.70
N GLU A 136 -24.41 3.13 -10.75
CA GLU A 136 -23.76 3.06 -12.07
C GLU A 136 -22.41 3.78 -12.08
N ALA A 137 -22.30 4.93 -11.40
CA ALA A 137 -21.05 5.68 -11.27
C ALA A 137 -19.98 4.86 -10.55
N ALA A 138 -20.30 4.22 -9.41
CA ALA A 138 -19.35 3.39 -8.68
C ALA A 138 -18.87 2.18 -9.51
N LYS A 139 -19.78 1.58 -10.29
CA LYS A 139 -19.45 0.49 -11.21
C LYS A 139 -18.48 0.93 -12.32
N ILE A 140 -18.75 2.07 -12.96
CA ILE A 140 -17.88 2.64 -13.99
C ILE A 140 -16.51 3.01 -13.41
N ALA A 141 -16.49 3.77 -12.30
CA ALA A 141 -15.24 4.20 -11.66
C ALA A 141 -14.39 3.00 -11.18
N THR A 142 -15.02 1.94 -10.67
CA THR A 142 -14.32 0.70 -10.30
C THR A 142 -13.71 0.02 -11.53
N ALA A 143 -14.43 0.00 -12.67
CA ALA A 143 -13.93 -0.57 -13.91
C ALA A 143 -12.76 0.26 -14.48
N GLU A 144 -12.84 1.58 -14.36
CA GLU A 144 -11.79 2.52 -14.76
C GLU A 144 -10.53 2.34 -13.92
N ALA A 145 -10.61 2.46 -12.60
CA ALA A 145 -9.45 2.31 -11.71
C ALA A 145 -8.78 0.93 -11.86
N ARG A 146 -9.59 -0.12 -12.05
CA ARG A 146 -9.08 -1.47 -12.35
C ARG A 146 -8.39 -1.50 -13.72
N SER A 147 -8.98 -0.89 -14.74
CA SER A 147 -8.38 -0.83 -16.09
C SER A 147 -7.03 -0.14 -16.05
N THR A 148 -6.91 1.04 -15.45
CA THR A 148 -5.63 1.76 -15.32
C THR A 148 -4.58 0.93 -14.59
N TYR A 149 -4.98 0.13 -13.58
CA TYR A 149 -4.05 -0.75 -12.89
C TYR A 149 -3.55 -1.94 -13.74
N PHE A 150 -4.44 -2.58 -14.50
CA PHE A 150 -4.11 -3.75 -15.33
C PHE A 150 -3.56 -3.39 -16.72
N TYR A 151 -3.74 -2.14 -17.13
CA TYR A 151 -3.29 -1.53 -18.38
C TYR A 151 -2.71 -0.15 -18.05
N PRO A 152 -1.57 -0.10 -17.35
CA PRO A 152 -0.95 1.16 -16.97
C PRO A 152 -0.60 1.98 -18.22
N GLU A 153 -0.69 3.30 -18.08
CA GLU A 153 -0.27 4.22 -19.12
C GLU A 153 1.21 4.02 -19.50
N GLU A 154 1.56 4.34 -20.74
CA GLU A 154 2.92 4.11 -21.26
C GLU A 154 3.99 4.86 -20.46
N ASN A 155 3.66 6.05 -19.96
CA ASN A 155 4.54 6.83 -19.09
C ASN A 155 4.91 6.08 -17.80
N MET A 156 4.02 5.24 -17.25
CA MET A 156 4.22 4.47 -16.01
C MET A 156 5.17 3.28 -16.19
N LYS A 157 5.44 2.85 -17.43
CA LYS A 157 6.36 1.76 -17.71
C LYS A 157 7.79 2.18 -17.41
N VAL A 158 8.54 1.26 -16.79
CA VAL A 158 9.93 1.50 -16.38
C VAL A 158 10.93 1.01 -17.43
N TYR A 159 10.52 0.09 -18.29
CA TYR A 159 11.37 -0.52 -19.30
C TYR A 159 10.58 -0.67 -20.62
N ASP A 160 11.28 -0.51 -21.75
CA ASP A 160 10.67 -0.59 -23.08
C ASP A 160 10.40 -2.03 -23.54
N ASP A 161 11.10 -3.02 -22.94
CA ASP A 161 11.14 -4.42 -23.39
C ASP A 161 10.38 -5.40 -22.47
N ARG A 162 9.68 -4.89 -21.44
CA ARG A 162 8.98 -5.69 -20.42
C ARG A 162 7.90 -4.87 -19.72
N HIS A 163 6.95 -5.55 -19.09
CA HIS A 163 5.72 -4.92 -18.57
C HIS A 163 5.82 -4.43 -17.11
N TRP A 164 7.01 -4.07 -16.63
CA TRP A 164 7.18 -3.52 -15.29
C TRP A 164 6.83 -2.03 -15.26
N PHE A 165 6.00 -1.63 -14.31
CA PHE A 165 5.54 -0.23 -14.17
C PHE A 165 5.57 0.25 -12.72
N THR A 166 5.45 1.57 -12.52
CA THR A 166 5.29 2.18 -11.21
C THR A 166 4.40 3.43 -11.27
N PRO A 167 3.44 3.62 -10.35
CA PRO A 167 2.59 4.82 -10.30
C PRO A 167 3.19 5.92 -9.40
N LEU A 168 4.51 5.93 -9.22
CA LEU A 168 5.22 6.84 -8.31
C LEU A 168 6.22 7.74 -9.05
N LEU A 169 5.96 8.02 -10.33
CA LEU A 169 6.83 8.83 -11.18
C LEU A 169 6.82 10.30 -10.77
N SER A 170 5.63 10.79 -10.44
CA SER A 170 5.38 12.12 -9.89
C SER A 170 5.59 12.18 -8.37
N GLY A 171 6.40 11.25 -7.84
CA GLY A 171 6.77 11.19 -6.43
C GLY A 171 5.62 10.83 -5.49
N HIS A 172 5.86 11.01 -4.19
CA HIS A 172 4.95 10.58 -3.12
C HIS A 172 3.71 11.48 -2.96
N GLU A 173 3.71 12.67 -3.57
CA GLU A 173 2.55 13.56 -3.64
C GLU A 173 1.80 13.44 -4.98
N PHE A 174 2.31 12.64 -5.91
CA PHE A 174 1.81 12.50 -7.28
C PHE A 174 1.77 13.83 -8.04
N LYS A 175 2.75 14.71 -7.79
CA LYS A 175 2.87 16.02 -8.43
C LYS A 175 4.06 16.06 -9.37
N ASP A 176 3.86 16.59 -10.56
CA ASP A 176 4.96 16.88 -11.49
C ASP A 176 5.82 18.07 -10.99
N GLU A 177 6.84 18.42 -11.78
CA GLU A 177 7.74 19.55 -11.48
C GLU A 177 7.05 20.93 -11.48
N HIS A 178 5.82 21.02 -11.99
CA HIS A 178 4.97 22.22 -11.98
C HIS A 178 3.92 22.20 -10.85
N GLY A 179 3.87 21.13 -10.05
CA GLY A 179 2.91 20.97 -8.96
C GLY A 179 1.54 20.44 -9.39
N VAL A 180 1.40 19.98 -10.64
CA VAL A 180 0.15 19.41 -11.16
C VAL A 180 0.02 17.97 -10.69
N ILE A 181 -1.14 17.63 -10.12
CA ILE A 181 -1.42 16.27 -9.63
C ILE A 181 -1.74 15.35 -10.80
N SER A 182 -1.01 14.24 -10.91
CA SER A 182 -1.35 13.12 -11.77
C SER A 182 -2.48 12.30 -11.13
N VAL A 183 -3.70 12.45 -11.65
CA VAL A 183 -4.89 11.75 -11.15
C VAL A 183 -4.76 10.25 -11.37
N ASP A 184 -4.20 9.83 -12.51
CA ASP A 184 -4.06 8.43 -12.87
C ASP A 184 -2.99 7.72 -12.05
N GLU A 185 -1.83 8.35 -11.79
CA GLU A 185 -0.83 7.80 -10.87
C GLU A 185 -1.41 7.65 -9.46
N ARG A 186 -2.07 8.69 -8.96
CA ARG A 186 -2.68 8.68 -7.62
C ARG A 186 -3.78 7.63 -7.50
N ALA A 187 -4.67 7.52 -8.50
CA ALA A 187 -5.73 6.53 -8.53
C ALA A 187 -5.16 5.11 -8.62
N THR A 188 -4.17 4.89 -9.48
CA THR A 188 -3.49 3.59 -9.64
C THR A 188 -2.79 3.17 -8.35
N PHE A 189 -2.05 4.08 -7.70
CA PHE A 189 -1.39 3.80 -6.43
C PHE A 189 -2.40 3.53 -5.31
N HIS A 190 -3.44 4.35 -5.13
CA HIS A 190 -4.40 4.15 -4.04
C HIS A 190 -5.41 3.03 -4.30
N PHE A 191 -5.58 2.61 -5.55
CA PHE A 191 -6.33 1.39 -5.86
C PHE A 191 -5.60 0.14 -5.37
N MET A 192 -4.27 0.10 -5.50
CA MET A 192 -3.47 -1.08 -5.16
C MET A 192 -2.87 -1.03 -3.74
N ALA A 193 -2.48 0.15 -3.24
CA ALA A 193 -1.69 0.34 -2.03
C ALA A 193 -2.35 1.32 -1.06
N THR A 194 -1.95 1.19 0.20
CA THR A 194 -2.16 2.19 1.24
C THR A 194 -0.84 2.55 1.91
N GLY A 195 -0.76 3.79 2.42
CA GLY A 195 0.46 4.35 2.98
C GLY A 195 1.44 4.79 1.91
N ILE A 196 1.84 6.06 1.98
CA ILE A 196 2.80 6.67 1.08
C ILE A 196 3.74 7.56 1.88
N THR A 197 5.03 7.47 1.62
CA THR A 197 6.04 8.27 2.32
C THR A 197 7.10 8.77 1.32
N PRO A 198 7.80 9.86 1.64
CA PRO A 198 8.93 10.33 0.83
C PRO A 198 10.02 9.26 0.60
N ASP A 199 10.19 8.34 1.56
CA ASP A 199 11.18 7.26 1.48
C ASP A 199 10.83 6.20 0.40
N MET A 200 9.59 6.16 -0.10
CA MET A 200 9.19 5.26 -1.18
C MET A 200 9.61 5.73 -2.58
N VAL A 201 10.11 6.97 -2.68
CA VAL A 201 10.50 7.61 -3.96
C VAL A 201 11.86 8.30 -3.87
N THR A 202 12.63 8.03 -2.81
CA THR A 202 13.93 8.66 -2.63
C THR A 202 14.96 8.11 -3.60
N ASN A 203 15.73 9.01 -4.22
CA ASN A 203 16.87 8.67 -5.08
C ASN A 203 18.19 8.57 -4.29
N THR A 204 18.13 8.55 -2.95
CA THR A 204 19.33 8.43 -2.13
C THR A 204 19.78 6.98 -2.05
N VAL A 205 20.94 6.67 -2.63
CA VAL A 205 21.55 5.34 -2.59
C VAL A 205 21.60 4.80 -1.16
N GLY A 206 21.17 3.55 -0.97
CA GLY A 206 21.16 2.90 0.35
C GLY A 206 19.96 3.25 1.23
N LYS A 207 19.08 4.16 0.81
CA LYS A 207 17.93 4.62 1.60
C LYS A 207 16.62 4.41 0.85
N GLY A 208 15.55 4.25 1.64
CA GLY A 208 14.20 4.11 1.12
C GLY A 208 13.94 2.81 0.38
N SER A 209 12.92 2.81 -0.45
CA SER A 209 12.42 1.63 -1.18
C SER A 209 12.05 2.00 -2.60
N ALA A 210 12.17 1.05 -3.53
CA ALA A 210 11.64 1.17 -4.88
C ALA A 210 10.70 -0.01 -5.19
N TYR A 211 9.62 0.29 -5.92
CA TYR A 211 8.52 -0.62 -6.18
C TYR A 211 8.28 -0.72 -7.68
N LEU A 212 8.34 -1.94 -8.20
CA LEU A 212 7.95 -2.28 -9.57
C LEU A 212 6.77 -3.25 -9.52
N LEU A 213 5.80 -3.03 -10.39
CA LEU A 213 4.58 -3.82 -10.50
C LEU A 213 4.52 -4.49 -11.87
N ALA A 214 3.93 -5.68 -11.93
CA ALA A 214 3.60 -6.34 -13.18
C ALA A 214 2.23 -7.02 -13.06
N THR A 215 1.36 -6.74 -14.03
CA THR A 215 0.02 -7.33 -14.18
C THR A 215 -0.08 -8.22 -15.42
N ARG A 216 0.98 -8.24 -16.23
CA ARG A 216 1.06 -8.86 -17.55
C ARG A 216 2.35 -9.65 -17.69
N ASP A 217 2.30 -10.76 -18.44
CA ASP A 217 3.47 -11.57 -18.77
C ASP A 217 4.24 -11.02 -19.99
N ALA A 218 5.28 -11.73 -20.43
CA ALA A 218 6.12 -11.30 -21.55
C ALA A 218 5.43 -11.32 -22.94
N SER A 219 4.24 -11.94 -23.04
CA SER A 219 3.40 -11.93 -24.25
C SER A 219 2.31 -10.85 -24.19
N ASP A 220 2.36 -9.98 -23.17
CA ASP A 220 1.34 -8.96 -22.88
C ASP A 220 -0.03 -9.54 -22.49
N ASP A 221 -0.06 -10.80 -22.04
CA ASP A 221 -1.26 -11.45 -21.50
C ASP A 221 -1.40 -11.17 -19.99
N LEU A 222 -2.64 -11.02 -19.52
CA LEU A 222 -2.91 -10.85 -18.09
C LEU A 222 -2.49 -12.10 -17.32
N LEU A 223 -1.83 -11.88 -16.17
CA LEU A 223 -1.41 -12.97 -15.29
C LEU A 223 -2.61 -13.74 -14.74
N ASP A 224 -2.66 -15.03 -15.05
CA ASP A 224 -3.65 -16.00 -14.56
C ASP A 224 -2.91 -17.02 -13.73
N GLY A 225 -3.13 -17.10 -12.41
CA GLY A 225 -2.39 -18.09 -11.64
C GLY A 225 -3.03 -19.47 -11.54
N GLY A 226 -3.88 -19.82 -12.51
CA GLY A 226 -3.96 -21.19 -13.02
C GLY A 226 -2.74 -21.59 -13.86
N GLU A 227 -1.93 -20.63 -14.32
CA GLU A 227 -0.72 -20.87 -15.12
C GLU A 227 0.57 -20.84 -14.28
N HIS A 228 1.66 -21.33 -14.87
CA HIS A 228 3.00 -21.30 -14.27
C HIS A 228 3.90 -20.30 -14.99
N TYR A 229 4.50 -19.40 -14.22
CA TYR A 229 5.39 -18.37 -14.70
C TYR A 229 6.73 -18.38 -13.96
N THR A 230 7.69 -17.66 -14.54
CA THR A 230 8.97 -17.40 -13.90
C THR A 230 9.37 -15.95 -14.04
N VAL A 231 10.10 -15.45 -13.04
CA VAL A 231 10.80 -14.17 -13.09
C VAL A 231 12.25 -14.44 -12.75
N THR A 232 13.18 -14.02 -13.61
CA THR A 232 14.62 -14.16 -13.34
C THR A 232 15.21 -12.81 -12.98
N LEU A 233 15.69 -12.71 -11.75
CA LEU A 233 16.44 -11.56 -11.27
C LEU A 233 17.93 -11.74 -11.59
N PRO A 234 18.61 -10.71 -12.10
CA PRO A 234 20.04 -10.80 -12.40
C PRO A 234 20.86 -11.03 -11.11
N LYS A 235 22.10 -11.48 -11.26
CA LYS A 235 23.02 -11.70 -10.13
C LYS A 235 23.20 -10.45 -9.26
N ASP A 236 23.35 -9.31 -9.93
CA ASP A 236 23.66 -8.02 -9.32
C ASP A 236 22.40 -7.15 -9.28
N VAL A 237 21.36 -7.64 -8.60
CA VAL A 237 20.14 -6.84 -8.36
C VAL A 237 20.55 -5.54 -7.63
N PRO A 238 20.18 -4.35 -8.14
CA PRO A 238 20.60 -3.06 -7.58
C PRO A 238 19.88 -2.78 -6.26
N VAL A 239 20.28 -3.44 -5.18
CA VAL A 239 19.75 -3.26 -3.82
C VAL A 239 20.86 -3.20 -2.80
N ALA A 240 20.77 -2.24 -1.87
CA ALA A 240 21.72 -2.16 -0.76
C ALA A 240 21.40 -3.15 0.39
N ASN A 241 20.11 -3.41 0.66
CA ASN A 241 19.70 -4.27 1.78
C ASN A 241 19.13 -5.61 1.28
N PHE A 242 17.99 -5.58 0.59
CA PHE A 242 17.35 -6.79 0.08
C PHE A 242 16.32 -6.48 -1.02
N TRP A 243 15.93 -7.54 -1.74
CA TRP A 243 14.78 -7.57 -2.63
C TRP A 243 13.74 -8.55 -2.10
N SER A 244 12.49 -8.36 -2.50
CA SER A 244 11.40 -9.28 -2.25
C SER A 244 10.43 -9.25 -3.41
N PHE A 245 9.77 -10.37 -3.66
CA PHE A 245 8.82 -10.53 -4.74
C PHE A 245 7.53 -11.09 -4.17
N MET A 246 6.42 -10.37 -4.36
CA MET A 246 5.15 -10.65 -3.70
C MET A 246 4.04 -10.79 -4.73
N VAL A 247 3.13 -11.74 -4.49
CA VAL A 247 1.94 -11.98 -5.31
C VAL A 247 0.71 -11.54 -4.54
N TYR A 248 -0.20 -10.88 -5.24
CA TYR A 248 -1.41 -10.32 -4.67
C TYR A 248 -2.65 -10.79 -5.44
N ASP A 249 -3.73 -10.92 -4.69
CA ASP A 249 -5.05 -11.21 -5.23
C ASP A 249 -5.61 -9.98 -5.95
N ASN A 250 -6.12 -10.15 -7.16
CA ASN A 250 -6.62 -9.00 -7.94
C ASN A 250 -7.96 -8.46 -7.46
N GLN A 251 -8.71 -9.24 -6.68
CA GLN A 251 -10.06 -8.87 -6.25
C GLN A 251 -10.03 -8.16 -4.92
N THR A 252 -9.09 -8.49 -4.04
CA THR A 252 -8.90 -7.94 -2.70
C THR A 252 -7.68 -7.03 -2.63
N ARG A 253 -6.71 -7.14 -3.55
CA ARG A 253 -5.40 -6.44 -3.51
C ARG A 253 -4.60 -6.74 -2.24
N SER A 254 -4.97 -7.82 -1.56
CA SER A 254 -4.24 -8.35 -0.42
C SER A 254 -3.18 -9.33 -0.89
N MET A 255 -2.20 -9.58 -0.02
CA MET A 255 -1.28 -10.71 -0.19
C MET A 255 -2.09 -11.97 -0.51
N LEU A 256 -1.69 -12.67 -1.56
CA LEU A 256 -2.45 -13.78 -2.09
C LEU A 256 -2.62 -14.90 -1.05
N GLU A 257 -3.86 -15.20 -0.66
CA GLU A 257 -4.17 -16.22 0.34
C GLU A 257 -4.03 -17.62 -0.26
N THR A 258 -3.17 -18.46 0.31
CA THR A 258 -2.87 -19.80 -0.19
C THR A 258 -2.70 -20.75 0.98
N ASP A 259 -2.39 -22.02 0.73
CA ASP A 259 -1.98 -22.94 1.79
C ASP A 259 -0.58 -22.63 2.36
N GLN A 260 0.12 -21.64 1.78
CA GLN A 260 1.37 -21.11 2.28
C GLN A 260 1.15 -19.95 3.23
N LYS A 261 2.04 -19.86 4.22
CA LYS A 261 2.05 -18.74 5.14
C LYS A 261 2.54 -17.42 4.52
N SER A 262 3.32 -17.49 3.44
CA SER A 262 3.86 -16.33 2.72
C SER A 262 3.24 -16.21 1.34
N ALA A 263 3.00 -14.98 0.90
CA ALA A 263 2.54 -14.66 -0.44
C ALA A 263 3.67 -14.26 -1.40
N GLY A 264 4.93 -14.49 -1.01
CA GLY A 264 6.07 -14.14 -1.84
C GLY A 264 7.41 -14.70 -1.35
N VAL A 265 8.47 -14.27 -2.04
CA VAL A 265 9.87 -14.63 -1.80
C VAL A 265 10.60 -13.44 -1.20
N ASP A 266 11.28 -13.68 -0.07
CA ASP A 266 12.21 -12.73 0.54
C ASP A 266 13.64 -13.11 0.14
N GLY A 267 14.38 -12.17 -0.45
CA GLY A 267 15.77 -12.34 -0.88
C GLY A 267 16.75 -12.65 0.25
N LEU A 268 16.36 -12.39 1.51
CA LEU A 268 17.14 -12.76 2.71
C LEU A 268 16.88 -14.20 3.17
N SER A 269 15.92 -14.92 2.56
CA SER A 269 15.63 -16.29 2.96
C SER A 269 16.78 -17.23 2.60
N ASP A 270 17.16 -18.07 3.55
CA ASP A 270 18.02 -19.24 3.39
C ASP A 270 17.49 -20.28 2.40
N LYS A 271 16.25 -20.14 1.92
CA LYS A 271 15.63 -20.98 0.89
C LYS A 271 15.88 -20.47 -0.53
N VAL A 272 16.36 -19.24 -0.71
CA VAL A 272 16.72 -18.73 -2.04
C VAL A 272 17.93 -19.52 -2.55
N ARG A 273 17.86 -19.93 -3.82
CA ARG A 273 18.92 -20.67 -4.51
C ARG A 273 19.34 -19.85 -5.72
N LYS A 274 20.64 -19.64 -5.89
CA LYS A 274 21.21 -18.96 -7.04
C LYS A 274 21.49 -19.96 -8.16
N ASN A 275 21.28 -19.53 -9.39
CA ASN A 275 21.72 -20.21 -10.59
C ASN A 275 23.25 -20.19 -10.69
N ALA A 276 23.81 -20.98 -11.63
CA ALA A 276 25.27 -21.07 -11.83
C ALA A 276 25.91 -19.73 -12.23
N ASP A 277 25.16 -18.87 -12.94
CA ASP A 277 25.56 -17.51 -13.30
C ASP A 277 25.35 -16.48 -12.17
N GLY A 278 24.82 -16.91 -11.04
CA GLY A 278 24.52 -16.09 -9.87
C GLY A 278 23.15 -15.42 -9.88
N SER A 279 22.37 -15.54 -10.96
CA SER A 279 20.98 -15.06 -11.03
C SER A 279 20.06 -15.84 -10.11
N VAL A 280 18.84 -15.34 -9.89
CA VAL A 280 17.80 -16.04 -9.12
C VAL A 280 16.54 -16.13 -9.97
N THR A 281 16.08 -17.34 -10.25
CA THR A 281 14.78 -17.57 -10.89
C THR A 281 13.74 -17.83 -9.81
N ILE A 282 12.65 -17.08 -9.85
CA ILE A 282 11.48 -17.22 -8.98
C ILE A 282 10.40 -17.92 -9.78
N HIS A 283 9.79 -18.94 -9.19
CA HIS A 283 8.68 -19.69 -9.77
C HIS A 283 7.38 -19.37 -9.01
N PHE A 284 6.30 -19.16 -9.74
CA PHE A 284 4.96 -19.03 -9.17
C PHE A 284 3.92 -19.62 -10.12
N GLY A 285 2.95 -20.29 -9.51
CA GLY A 285 1.90 -21.04 -10.19
C GLY A 285 1.19 -21.97 -9.21
N PRO A 286 0.13 -22.67 -9.67
CA PRO A 286 -0.74 -23.47 -8.80
C PRO A 286 -0.06 -24.72 -8.24
N GLU A 287 1.00 -25.20 -8.90
CA GLU A 287 1.76 -26.37 -8.49
C GLU A 287 3.23 -26.03 -8.23
N ALA A 288 3.82 -26.71 -7.24
CA ALA A 288 5.23 -26.58 -6.98
C ALA A 288 6.05 -27.10 -8.19
N PRO A 289 7.17 -26.46 -8.55
CA PRO A 289 8.08 -27.00 -9.55
C PRO A 289 8.55 -28.40 -9.17
N LYS A 290 8.74 -29.27 -10.17
CA LYS A 290 9.34 -30.59 -9.96
C LYS A 290 10.72 -30.46 -9.30
N ALA A 291 11.07 -31.42 -8.43
CA ALA A 291 12.32 -31.47 -7.70
C ALA A 291 13.53 -31.18 -8.62
N GLY A 292 14.43 -30.28 -8.17
CA GLY A 292 15.56 -29.79 -8.95
C GLY A 292 15.34 -28.49 -9.74
N LYS A 293 14.12 -27.93 -9.74
CA LYS A 293 13.79 -26.56 -10.22
C LYS A 293 13.50 -25.60 -9.05
N GLU A 294 14.01 -25.90 -7.86
CA GLU A 294 13.60 -25.31 -6.57
C GLU A 294 14.20 -23.92 -6.28
N THR A 295 14.42 -23.09 -7.30
CA THR A 295 14.85 -21.72 -7.08
C THR A 295 13.63 -20.88 -6.66
N GLY A 296 13.61 -20.42 -5.41
CA GLY A 296 12.64 -19.42 -4.92
C GLY A 296 11.17 -19.82 -5.02
N THR A 297 10.79 -21.04 -4.63
CA THR A 297 9.39 -21.48 -4.72
C THR A 297 8.51 -20.79 -3.67
N ASN A 298 7.62 -19.92 -4.14
CA ASN A 298 6.39 -19.59 -3.44
C ASN A 298 5.27 -20.31 -4.22
N ASN A 299 4.75 -21.42 -3.67
CA ASN A 299 3.69 -22.17 -4.36
C ASN A 299 2.39 -21.46 -4.06
N ALA A 300 1.99 -20.55 -4.95
CA ALA A 300 0.65 -20.01 -4.89
C ALA A 300 -0.35 -21.04 -5.41
N ARG A 301 -0.70 -22.05 -4.60
CA ARG A 301 -1.78 -22.98 -4.93
C ARG A 301 -3.08 -22.21 -5.00
N GLN A 302 -3.69 -22.11 -6.18
CA GLN A 302 -5.01 -21.49 -6.28
C GLN A 302 -5.91 -22.07 -7.38
N GLY A 303 -7.20 -22.10 -7.06
CA GLY A 303 -8.27 -21.84 -8.01
C GLY A 303 -8.89 -20.49 -7.68
N ILE A 304 -8.63 -19.49 -8.54
CA ILE A 304 -9.38 -18.25 -8.86
C ILE A 304 -8.55 -17.54 -9.96
N GLN A 305 -9.19 -16.75 -10.83
CA GLN A 305 -8.74 -16.57 -12.21
C GLN A 305 -7.60 -15.58 -12.51
N ARG A 306 -7.11 -14.68 -11.64
CA ARG A 306 -6.14 -13.63 -12.06
C ARG A 306 -5.35 -13.04 -10.89
N TYR A 307 -4.02 -12.90 -10.98
CA TYR A 307 -3.17 -12.24 -9.96
C TYR A 307 -2.44 -11.01 -10.49
N PHE A 308 -1.80 -10.27 -9.60
CA PHE A 308 -0.75 -9.31 -9.95
C PHE A 308 0.49 -9.50 -9.07
N GLN A 309 1.62 -8.98 -9.52
CA GLN A 309 2.92 -9.14 -8.87
C GLN A 309 3.52 -7.78 -8.53
N SER A 310 4.25 -7.74 -7.42
CA SER A 310 5.14 -6.64 -7.10
C SER A 310 6.54 -7.14 -6.78
N LEU A 311 7.54 -6.48 -7.37
CA LEU A 311 8.91 -6.55 -6.93
C LEU A 311 9.14 -5.34 -6.02
N TRP A 312 9.42 -5.62 -4.75
CA TRP A 312 9.80 -4.62 -3.77
C TRP A 312 11.30 -4.72 -3.50
N SER A 313 12.00 -3.61 -3.70
CA SER A 313 13.39 -3.45 -3.31
C SER A 313 13.50 -2.46 -2.17
N ASN A 314 14.28 -2.79 -1.14
CA ASN A 314 14.53 -1.91 -0.03
C ASN A 314 16.03 -1.61 0.04
N GLY A 315 16.39 -0.33 -0.02
CA GLY A 315 17.78 0.16 -0.05
C GLY A 315 18.17 1.04 -1.23
N GLY A 316 17.22 1.56 -2.03
CA GLY A 316 17.51 2.36 -3.21
C GLY A 316 18.15 1.55 -4.35
N LEU A 317 17.84 1.91 -5.59
CA LEU A 317 18.62 1.45 -6.74
C LEU A 317 20.05 1.98 -6.59
N VAL A 318 21.05 1.11 -6.73
CA VAL A 318 22.48 1.49 -6.80
C VAL A 318 22.84 1.82 -8.23
#